data_AF-A0A6B0GWG4-F1
#
_entry.id   AF-A0A6B0GWG4-F1
#
_cell.length_a   1.000
_cell.length_b   1.000
_cell.length_c   1.000
_cell.angle_alpha   90.00
_cell.angle_beta   90.00
_cell.angle_gamma   90.00
#
_symmetry.space_group_name_H-M   'P 1'
#
loop_
_entity.id
_entity.type
_entity.pdbx_description
1 polymer ?
#
loop_
_entity_poly.entity_id
_entity_poly.type
_entity_poly.pdbx_seq_one_letter_code
_entity_poly.pdbx_strand_id
1 'polypeptide(L)'
;MPRDDTFSKYVEGLPAWYIAQQSATTDDESADRNVTQQVIDHVSVDSGQGAYTVTLGVDVEVDGNTITVTDVGNNANTNPITVTAESGALINRRSTLQLTRKRASVTLTYYERTGAWHTTAYFSGGGVLR
;
A
#
# COMPACT_ATOMS: atom_id res chain seq x y z
N MET A 1 40.82 -13.34 -8.32
CA MET A 1 39.85 -13.88 -7.35
C MET A 1 38.51 -13.22 -7.62
N PRO A 2 37.56 -13.90 -8.28
CA PRO A 2 36.22 -13.36 -8.50
C PRO A 2 35.41 -13.45 -7.20
N ARG A 3 34.62 -12.41 -6.93
CA ARG A 3 33.80 -12.22 -5.72
C ARG A 3 32.68 -13.26 -5.65
N ASP A 4 32.43 -13.72 -4.44
CA ASP A 4 31.36 -14.63 -4.03
C ASP A 4 29.98 -14.27 -4.60
N ASP A 5 29.38 -15.22 -5.34
CA ASP A 5 27.97 -15.23 -5.77
C ASP A 5 27.07 -15.78 -4.65
N THR A 6 26.98 -15.09 -3.52
CA THR A 6 26.07 -15.46 -2.41
C THR A 6 24.78 -14.64 -2.42
N PHE A 7 23.98 -14.76 -3.49
CA PHE A 7 22.56 -14.38 -3.46
C PHE A 7 21.64 -15.42 -4.11
N SER A 8 22.11 -16.67 -4.20
CA SER A 8 21.29 -17.77 -4.70
C SER A 8 21.08 -18.78 -3.58
N LYS A 9 19.97 -18.63 -2.86
CA LYS A 9 19.23 -19.69 -2.14
C LYS A 9 18.18 -19.03 -1.26
N TYR A 10 16.99 -19.63 -1.23
CA TYR A 10 15.77 -19.20 -0.53
C TYR A 10 14.82 -18.28 -1.31
N VAL A 11 14.42 -18.72 -2.52
CA VAL A 11 13.09 -18.37 -3.04
C VAL A 11 12.39 -19.63 -3.56
N GLU A 12 12.24 -20.63 -2.70
CA GLU A 12 11.33 -21.74 -2.97
C GLU A 12 10.16 -21.64 -1.99
N GLY A 13 8.94 -21.45 -2.52
CA GLY A 13 7.69 -21.47 -1.75
C GLY A 13 6.92 -20.15 -1.67
N LEU A 14 7.36 -19.08 -2.31
CA LEU A 14 6.58 -17.84 -2.39
C LEU A 14 5.65 -17.86 -3.61
N PRO A 15 4.38 -17.44 -3.45
CA PRO A 15 3.43 -17.38 -4.55
C PRO A 15 3.98 -16.48 -5.67
N ALA A 16 3.68 -16.84 -6.93
CA ALA A 16 4.30 -16.30 -8.15
C ALA A 16 4.30 -14.76 -8.28
N TRP A 17 3.53 -14.04 -7.46
CA TRP A 17 3.54 -12.58 -7.42
C TRP A 17 4.76 -11.98 -6.69
N TYR A 18 5.60 -12.79 -6.02
CA TYR A 18 6.76 -12.29 -5.26
C TYR A 18 8.09 -12.28 -6.06
N ILE A 19 8.20 -12.98 -7.19
CA ILE A 19 9.46 -13.13 -7.96
C ILE A 19 9.40 -12.36 -9.29
N ALA A 20 9.11 -11.07 -9.24
CA ALA A 20 9.21 -10.20 -10.42
C ALA A 20 9.97 -8.90 -10.17
N GLN A 21 10.79 -8.85 -9.12
CA GLN A 21 11.82 -7.81 -8.97
C GLN A 21 13.19 -8.44 -9.24
N GLN A 22 13.90 -7.92 -10.25
CA GLN A 22 15.22 -8.34 -10.79
C GLN A 22 15.10 -9.41 -11.89
N SER A 23 15.19 -9.05 -13.18
CA SER A 23 16.41 -8.53 -13.81
C SER A 23 16.05 -7.77 -15.09
N ALA A 24 16.52 -6.53 -15.20
CA ALA A 24 16.66 -5.86 -16.49
C ALA A 24 18.11 -6.01 -16.94
N THR A 25 18.34 -6.74 -18.02
CA THR A 25 19.53 -6.52 -18.86
C THR A 25 19.15 -6.73 -20.33
N THR A 26 19.22 -5.63 -21.04
CA THR A 26 19.25 -5.34 -22.48
C THR A 26 19.52 -6.51 -23.42
N ASP A 27 18.66 -6.70 -24.43
CA ASP A 27 18.85 -6.16 -25.79
C ASP A 27 17.63 -6.52 -26.65
N ASP A 28 17.35 -5.67 -27.63
CA ASP A 28 16.45 -5.86 -28.79
C ASP A 28 15.06 -5.18 -28.78
N GLU A 29 14.73 -4.73 -29.98
CA GLU A 29 13.81 -3.68 -30.42
C GLU A 29 12.33 -3.91 -30.09
N SER A 30 11.61 -2.80 -29.86
CA SER A 30 10.17 -2.64 -30.09
C SER A 30 9.19 -3.51 -29.28
N ALA A 31 9.00 -3.15 -28.02
CA ALA A 31 7.67 -3.16 -27.42
C ALA A 31 7.60 -2.07 -26.34
N ASP A 32 6.76 -1.06 -26.56
CA ASP A 32 6.33 -0.09 -25.57
C ASP A 32 5.55 -0.83 -24.45
N ARG A 33 6.30 -1.51 -23.59
CA ARG A 33 5.78 -2.08 -22.35
C ARG A 33 5.91 -0.98 -21.31
N ASN A 34 4.86 -0.17 -21.20
CA ASN A 34 4.61 0.65 -20.02
C ASN A 34 4.53 -0.30 -18.81
N VAL A 35 5.66 -0.57 -18.17
CA VAL A 35 5.71 -1.17 -16.85
C VAL A 35 5.37 -0.04 -15.90
N THR A 36 4.08 0.18 -15.64
CA THR A 36 3.64 1.02 -14.54
C THR A 36 4.12 0.34 -13.26
N GLN A 37 5.27 0.78 -12.74
CA GLN A 37 5.84 0.26 -11.51
C GLN A 37 4.86 0.57 -10.37
N GLN A 38 4.14 -0.43 -9.88
CA GLN A 38 3.26 -0.29 -8.72
C GLN A 38 4.13 0.03 -7.49
N VAL A 39 4.06 1.27 -6.99
CA VAL A 39 4.73 1.67 -5.75
C VAL A 39 3.84 1.23 -4.59
N ILE A 40 4.22 0.15 -3.90
CA ILE A 40 3.51 -0.24 -2.68
C ILE A 40 4.07 0.62 -1.55
N ASP A 41 3.31 1.64 -1.14
CA ASP A 41 3.68 2.49 -0.01
C ASP A 41 3.01 2.02 1.29
N HIS A 42 3.73 2.10 2.41
CA HIS A 42 3.23 1.67 3.73
C HIS A 42 3.37 2.79 4.75
N VAL A 43 2.22 3.25 5.25
CA VAL A 43 2.11 4.28 6.28
C VAL A 43 1.75 3.63 7.62
N SER A 44 2.71 3.59 8.53
CA SER A 44 2.47 3.20 9.93
C SER A 44 2.09 4.43 10.74
N VAL A 45 0.97 4.35 11.45
CA VAL A 45 0.42 5.46 12.24
C VAL A 45 0.26 5.05 13.70
N ASP A 46 0.87 5.81 14.60
CA ASP A 46 0.63 5.70 16.04
C ASP A 46 -0.35 6.82 16.47
N SER A 47 -1.59 6.41 16.75
CA SER A 47 -2.65 7.29 17.24
C SER A 47 -2.64 7.49 18.76
N GLY A 48 -1.57 7.11 19.47
CA GLY A 48 -1.52 7.16 20.94
C GLY A 48 -1.57 8.55 21.55
N GLN A 49 -1.15 9.58 20.82
CA GLN A 49 -1.17 10.97 21.30
C GLN A 49 -2.43 11.75 20.89
N GLY A 50 -3.30 11.16 20.05
CA GLY A 50 -4.50 11.82 19.55
C GLY A 50 -4.91 11.31 18.17
N ALA A 51 -6.06 11.80 17.69
CA ALA A 51 -6.52 11.50 16.34
C ALA A 51 -5.48 11.95 15.30
N TYR A 52 -5.32 11.18 14.22
CA TYR A 52 -4.31 11.42 13.20
C TYR A 52 -4.94 11.49 11.82
N THR A 53 -4.42 12.35 10.94
CA THR A 53 -4.87 12.43 9.53
C THR A 53 -3.72 12.04 8.61
N VAL A 54 -3.94 11.04 7.77
CA VAL A 54 -3.07 10.64 6.66
C VAL A 54 -3.61 11.28 5.39
N THR A 55 -2.81 12.18 4.80
CA THR A 55 -3.11 12.78 3.50
C THR A 55 -2.31 12.06 2.42
N LEU A 56 -3.00 11.46 1.45
CA LEU A 56 -2.40 10.86 0.26
C LEU A 56 -2.02 12.00 -0.70
N GLY A 57 -0.75 12.09 -1.06
CA GLY A 57 -0.25 13.11 -2.00
C GLY A 57 -0.78 12.91 -3.41
N VAL A 58 -0.76 13.97 -4.22
CA VAL A 58 -1.18 13.90 -5.63
C VAL A 58 -0.24 13.05 -6.50
N ASP A 59 1.02 12.93 -6.09
CA ASP A 59 2.09 12.19 -6.76
C ASP A 59 1.94 10.67 -6.64
N VAL A 60 1.17 10.19 -5.67
CA VAL A 60 0.88 8.76 -5.48
C VAL A 60 -0.41 8.30 -6.17
N GLU A 61 -1.12 9.20 -6.85
CA GLU A 61 -2.35 8.91 -7.62
C GLU A 61 -2.04 8.38 -9.03
N VAL A 62 -1.31 7.27 -9.09
CA VAL A 62 -0.94 6.58 -10.34
C VAL A 62 -1.80 5.33 -10.49
N ASP A 63 -2.27 5.01 -11.70
CA ASP A 63 -3.13 3.83 -11.91
C ASP A 63 -2.50 2.54 -11.36
N GLY A 64 -3.29 1.80 -10.57
CA GLY A 64 -2.84 0.56 -9.92
C GLY A 64 -1.96 0.76 -8.69
N ASN A 65 -1.57 2.00 -8.37
CA ASN A 65 -0.75 2.27 -7.21
C ASN A 65 -1.45 1.90 -5.89
N THR A 66 -0.70 1.40 -4.92
CA THR A 66 -1.27 0.89 -3.67
C THR A 66 -0.65 1.51 -2.43
N ILE A 67 -1.49 1.92 -1.49
CA ILE A 67 -1.07 2.47 -0.21
C ILE A 67 -1.72 1.68 0.92
N THR A 68 -0.91 1.25 1.89
CA THR A 68 -1.41 0.60 3.11
C THR A 68 -1.25 1.52 4.30
N VAL A 69 -2.34 1.78 5.02
CA VAL A 69 -2.33 2.57 6.26
C VAL A 69 -2.64 1.65 7.44
N THR A 70 -1.77 1.62 8.45
CA THR A 70 -1.88 0.71 9.59
C THR A 70 -1.80 1.45 10.93
N ASP A 71 -2.74 1.19 11.84
CA ASP A 71 -2.66 1.58 13.26
C ASP A 71 -1.66 0.70 14.00
N VAL A 72 -0.44 1.18 14.21
CA VAL A 72 0.57 0.47 15.03
C VAL A 72 0.42 0.81 16.51
N GLY A 73 -0.23 1.93 16.82
CA GLY A 73 -0.45 2.43 18.18
C GLY A 73 -1.49 1.65 18.96
N ASN A 74 -2.38 0.90 18.30
CA ASN A 74 -3.50 0.20 18.94
C ASN A 74 -4.49 1.15 19.65
N ASN A 75 -4.57 2.40 19.17
CA ASN A 75 -5.36 3.47 19.78
C ASN A 75 -6.46 4.02 18.85
N ALA A 76 -6.59 3.50 17.61
CA ALA A 76 -7.53 4.03 16.63
C ALA A 76 -9.02 3.93 17.05
N ASN A 77 -9.34 3.09 18.03
CA ASN A 77 -10.69 3.02 18.62
C ASN A 77 -11.04 4.20 19.52
N THR A 78 -10.04 4.89 20.06
CA THR A 78 -10.20 6.07 20.91
C THR A 78 -9.82 7.33 20.14
N ASN A 79 -8.78 7.22 19.31
CA ASN A 79 -8.16 8.29 18.55
C ASN A 79 -8.17 7.92 17.06
N PRO A 80 -9.28 8.16 16.33
CA PRO A 80 -9.42 7.68 14.96
C PRO A 80 -8.31 8.15 14.03
N ILE A 81 -7.93 7.29 13.08
CA ILE A 81 -7.06 7.66 11.96
C ILE A 81 -7.95 7.98 10.77
N THR A 82 -7.88 9.19 10.27
CA THR A 82 -8.59 9.63 9.07
C THR A 82 -7.65 9.58 7.88
N VAL A 83 -8.09 9.02 6.75
CA VAL A 83 -7.36 9.01 5.47
C VAL A 83 -8.10 9.90 4.50
N THR A 84 -7.38 10.79 3.81
CA THR A 84 -7.90 11.74 2.81
C THR A 84 -6.93 11.85 1.63
N ALA A 85 -7.38 12.31 0.47
CA ALA A 85 -6.50 12.62 -0.67
C ALA A 85 -6.34 14.14 -0.85
N GLU A 86 -5.11 14.59 -1.12
CA GLU A 86 -4.81 16.01 -1.36
C GLU A 86 -5.51 16.55 -2.60
N SER A 87 -5.60 15.75 -3.66
CA SER A 87 -6.30 16.10 -4.91
C SER A 87 -7.81 16.26 -4.75
N GLY A 88 -8.38 15.79 -3.63
CA GLY A 88 -9.81 15.63 -3.44
C GLY A 88 -10.38 14.34 -4.03
N ALA A 89 -9.54 13.42 -4.52
CA ALA A 89 -9.98 12.09 -4.95
C ALA A 89 -10.77 11.38 -3.84
N LEU A 90 -11.82 10.66 -4.26
CA LEU A 90 -12.68 9.95 -3.33
C LEU A 90 -12.01 8.64 -2.90
N ILE A 91 -12.19 8.27 -1.64
CA ILE A 91 -11.85 6.97 -1.07
C ILE A 91 -13.16 6.19 -0.87
N ASN A 92 -13.37 5.12 -1.63
CA ASN A 92 -14.63 4.36 -1.66
C ASN A 92 -15.88 5.25 -1.82
N ARG A 93 -15.84 6.22 -2.75
CA ARG A 93 -16.91 7.21 -3.00
C ARG A 93 -17.19 8.18 -1.85
N ARG A 94 -16.25 8.34 -0.91
CA ARG A 94 -16.32 9.31 0.19
C ARG A 94 -15.08 10.20 0.16
N SER A 95 -15.17 11.41 0.70
CA SER A 95 -13.99 12.29 0.81
C SER A 95 -12.97 11.81 1.84
N THR A 96 -13.40 10.99 2.79
CA THR A 96 -12.54 10.46 3.86
C THR A 96 -12.85 9.00 4.16
N LEU A 97 -11.84 8.27 4.65
CA LEU A 97 -11.98 6.95 5.27
C LEU A 97 -11.48 7.03 6.71
N GLN A 98 -12.15 6.37 7.64
CA GLN A 98 -11.72 6.33 9.04
C GLN A 98 -11.40 4.92 9.50
N LEU A 99 -10.22 4.75 10.09
CA LEU A 99 -9.88 3.59 10.89
C LEU A 99 -10.27 3.87 12.34
N THR A 100 -11.25 3.11 12.83
CA THR A 100 -11.83 3.27 14.17
C THR A 100 -11.66 2.04 15.05
N ARG A 101 -10.79 1.11 14.64
CA ARG A 101 -10.51 -0.11 15.38
C ARG A 101 -9.03 -0.23 15.67
N LYS A 102 -8.75 -0.76 16.86
CA LYS A 102 -7.43 -1.17 17.31
C LYS A 102 -6.72 -2.00 16.25
N ARG A 103 -5.48 -1.66 15.90
CA ARG A 103 -4.68 -2.41 14.91
C ARG A 103 -5.37 -2.55 13.55
N ALA A 104 -6.26 -1.62 13.22
CA ALA A 104 -6.87 -1.61 11.90
C ALA A 104 -5.81 -1.32 10.83
N SER A 105 -5.96 -1.97 9.68
CA SER A 105 -5.15 -1.69 8.50
C SER A 105 -6.06 -1.63 7.28
N VAL A 106 -5.78 -0.72 6.36
CA VAL A 106 -6.46 -0.63 5.08
C VAL A 106 -5.45 -0.53 3.96
N THR A 107 -5.65 -1.31 2.89
CA THR A 107 -4.95 -1.14 1.62
C THR A 107 -5.90 -0.48 0.63
N LEU A 108 -5.43 0.61 0.02
CA LEU A 108 -6.13 1.39 -0.98
C LEU A 108 -5.39 1.24 -2.31
N THR A 109 -6.14 1.10 -3.40
CA THR A 109 -5.62 1.13 -4.78
C THR A 109 -6.24 2.28 -5.54
N TYR A 110 -5.41 3.09 -6.20
CA TYR A 110 -5.90 4.16 -7.07
C TYR A 110 -6.25 3.60 -8.45
N TYR A 111 -7.38 4.05 -8.99
CA TYR A 111 -7.82 3.69 -10.34
C TYR A 111 -8.14 4.95 -11.14
N GLU A 112 -7.33 5.25 -12.15
CA GLU A 112 -7.46 6.44 -13.01
C GLU A 112 -8.81 6.48 -13.72
N ARG A 113 -9.31 5.30 -14.17
CA ARG A 113 -10.64 5.17 -14.79
C ARG A 113 -11.76 5.77 -13.94
N THR A 114 -11.60 5.75 -12.61
CA THR A 114 -12.59 6.27 -11.66
C THR A 114 -12.16 7.56 -10.97
N GLY A 115 -10.90 7.99 -11.13
CA GLY A 115 -10.32 9.11 -10.37
C GLY A 115 -10.45 8.96 -8.86
N ALA A 116 -10.31 7.73 -8.35
CA ALA A 116 -10.65 7.39 -6.97
C ALA A 116 -9.79 6.27 -6.41
N TRP A 117 -9.63 6.30 -5.09
CA TRP A 117 -9.06 5.25 -4.27
C TRP A 117 -10.14 4.24 -3.88
N HIS A 118 -9.83 2.95 -3.97
CA HIS A 118 -10.72 1.86 -3.58
C HIS A 118 -10.03 0.97 -2.57
N THR A 119 -10.77 0.54 -1.55
CA THR A 119 -10.25 -0.43 -0.59
C THR A 119 -10.17 -1.80 -1.24
N THR A 120 -8.95 -2.33 -1.33
CA THR A 120 -8.65 -3.68 -1.82
C THR A 120 -8.41 -4.66 -0.69
N ALA A 121 -8.01 -4.19 0.50
CA ALA A 121 -7.98 -4.98 1.71
C ALA A 121 -8.34 -4.15 2.94
N TYR A 122 -9.05 -4.76 3.89
CA TYR A 122 -9.35 -4.14 5.19
C TYR A 122 -9.20 -5.17 6.31
N PHE A 123 -8.32 -4.87 7.26
CA PHE A 123 -8.16 -5.64 8.48
C PHE A 123 -8.70 -4.83 9.66
N SER A 124 -9.66 -5.41 10.38
CA SER A 124 -10.38 -4.72 11.44
C SER A 124 -9.76 -4.90 12.83
N GLY A 125 -8.61 -5.58 12.93
CA GLY A 125 -7.81 -5.72 14.16
C GLY A 125 -8.46 -6.49 15.33
N GLY A 126 -9.63 -7.10 15.12
CA GLY A 126 -10.43 -7.74 16.16
C GLY A 126 -10.44 -9.28 16.18
N GLY A 127 -9.54 -9.95 15.46
CA GLY A 127 -9.44 -11.41 15.49
C GLY A 127 -8.46 -11.89 16.55
N VAL A 128 -8.94 -12.25 17.74
CA VAL A 128 -8.27 -13.32 18.51
C VAL A 128 -8.50 -14.58 17.69
N LEU A 129 -7.44 -15.21 17.17
CA LEU A 129 -7.51 -16.61 16.76
C LEU A 129 -7.88 -17.39 18.02
N ARG A 130 -9.15 -17.80 18.13
CA ARG A 130 -9.56 -18.82 19.09
C ARG A 130 -9.40 -20.18 18.44
#